data_AF-A0A8X6LGJ8-F1
#
_entry.id   AF-A0A8X6LGJ8-F1
#
_cell.length_a   1.000
_cell.length_b   1.000
_cell.length_c   1.000
_cell.angle_alpha   90.00
_cell.angle_beta   90.00
_cell.angle_gamma   90.00
#
_symmetry.space_group_name_H-M   'P 1'
#
loop_
_entity.id
_entity.type
_entity.pdbx_description
1 polymer ?
#
loop_
_entity_poly.entity_id
_entity_poly.type
_entity_poly.pdbx_seq_one_letter_code
_entity_poly.pdbx_strand_id
1 'polypeptide(L)'
;TSLKLIVKKTKLFLVLNISKFVPGRSYVYFHLRKPEPIPNVETFEEASRIMPQYFELGCLNQHPLICFDKTISLNPPENNLLGEIEFWKTQQLQLSICTDQMSHSTISKTIKILKLAEVDIRRFETNMKNIEDLLSKVTDNMTYLSLLEQNAKYLLSENSKDDSKKVLFDSFVILKVAWVQSDYFNTDENMCRLLKGISMLIQNRVKKEAQINTLFRKPLSEISKIASESIEILEYWKELYLDESEKIKKFGGSYWWRFDTRIFFDEIDHMVSVCQDISRVSQALQELHNIFRTNLKFFVEDREDLSIMQNRIFGMTSVIQFADVDAFNPIFKSEWDRIIRIFFRDVQSFEDQMKLFIGKMFQTSLTWENAYILCKSFDKFSISSSIREFILKSRIDMLKQFIKEISETENHFLTHERDPPKLEAIPQITSAILWVQHLLKKISKPMSKIGDFLTKATKDIE
;
A
#
# COMPACT_ATOMS: atom_id res chain seq x y z
N THR A 1 25.27 72.71 12.06
CA THR A 1 24.46 71.90 13.01
C THR A 1 24.72 70.45 12.69
N SER A 2 25.30 69.71 13.64
CA SER A 2 26.02 68.44 13.39
C SER A 2 25.15 67.33 12.78
N LEU A 3 25.78 66.37 12.09
CA LEU A 3 25.12 65.16 11.56
C LEU A 3 24.20 64.47 12.60
N LYS A 4 24.51 64.59 13.91
CA LYS A 4 23.67 64.16 15.04
C LYS A 4 22.25 64.77 15.05
N LEU A 5 22.08 65.98 14.51
CA LEU A 5 20.77 66.65 14.41
C LEU A 5 19.96 66.21 13.18
N ILE A 6 20.64 65.82 12.09
CA ILE A 6 20.01 65.30 10.88
C ILE A 6 19.48 63.88 11.13
N VAL A 7 20.24 63.08 11.87
CA VAL A 7 19.86 61.72 12.31
C VAL A 7 18.69 61.75 13.30
N LYS A 8 18.60 62.79 14.16
CA LYS A 8 17.42 63.02 15.02
C LYS A 8 16.13 63.35 14.26
N LYS A 9 16.23 63.87 13.02
CA LYS A 9 15.08 64.25 12.19
C LYS A 9 14.76 63.23 11.10
N THR A 10 15.69 62.36 10.74
CA THR A 10 15.38 61.14 9.99
C THR A 10 14.75 60.14 10.96
N LYS A 11 13.43 60.28 11.18
CA LYS A 11 12.62 59.15 11.64
C LYS A 11 12.62 58.12 10.51
N LEU A 12 13.68 57.32 10.44
CA LEU A 12 13.44 55.91 10.18
C LEU A 12 12.49 55.50 11.31
N PHE A 13 11.23 55.22 10.98
CA PHE A 13 10.46 54.33 11.82
C PHE A 13 11.21 52.99 11.79
N LEU A 14 12.28 52.89 12.56
CA LEU A 14 12.63 51.66 13.23
C LEU A 14 11.39 51.38 14.06
N VAL A 15 10.51 50.54 13.52
CA VAL A 15 9.24 50.19 14.13
C VAL A 15 9.56 49.35 15.36
N LEU A 16 9.95 50.02 16.43
CA LEU A 16 9.95 49.49 17.78
C LEU A 16 8.62 49.82 18.50
N ASN A 17 7.69 50.52 17.84
CA ASN A 17 6.44 51.02 18.44
C ASN A 17 5.16 50.83 17.58
N ILE A 18 5.09 49.84 16.67
CA ILE A 18 3.77 49.33 16.24
C ILE A 18 3.35 48.33 17.30
N SER A 19 2.45 48.77 18.19
CA SER A 19 1.95 47.99 19.32
C SER A 19 1.11 46.77 18.90
N LYS A 20 0.58 46.73 17.66
CA LYS A 20 -0.10 45.55 17.08
C LYS A 20 0.06 45.52 15.55
N PHE A 21 0.61 44.42 15.04
CA PHE A 21 0.64 44.10 13.60
C PHE A 21 -0.78 43.96 13.03
N VAL A 22 -0.99 44.45 11.80
CA VAL A 22 -2.23 44.22 11.02
C VAL A 22 -1.83 43.40 9.79
N PRO A 23 -2.29 42.13 9.67
CA PRO A 23 -2.02 41.30 8.50
C PRO A 23 -2.51 41.96 7.20
N GLY A 24 -1.73 41.84 6.11
CA GLY A 24 -2.15 42.25 4.76
C GLY A 24 -1.82 43.69 4.34
N ARG A 25 -1.08 44.47 5.14
CA ARG A 25 -0.62 45.82 4.75
C ARG A 25 0.84 45.83 4.29
N SER A 26 1.09 46.46 3.14
CA SER A 26 2.44 46.79 2.66
C SER A 26 2.99 47.97 3.46
N TYR A 27 4.21 47.84 3.97
CA TYR A 27 4.89 48.91 4.69
C TYR A 27 5.86 49.62 3.75
N VAL A 28 5.65 50.93 3.58
CA VAL A 28 6.48 51.78 2.73
C VAL A 28 7.51 52.48 3.61
N TYR A 29 8.78 52.41 3.24
CA TYR A 29 9.80 53.29 3.80
C TYR A 29 10.26 54.31 2.76
N PHE A 30 10.64 55.49 3.25
CA PHE A 30 11.05 56.63 2.44
C PHE A 30 12.55 56.84 2.61
N HIS A 31 13.34 56.66 1.54
CA HIS A 31 14.75 57.02 1.53
C HIS A 31 14.95 58.36 0.83
N LEU A 32 15.41 59.39 1.55
CA LEU A 32 15.66 60.71 0.97
C LEU A 32 16.84 60.64 -0.04
N ARG A 33 16.59 60.94 -1.32
CA ARG A 33 17.56 60.89 -2.43
C ARG A 33 18.48 62.09 -2.50
N LYS A 34 18.04 63.26 -2.02
CA LYS A 34 18.78 64.52 -2.10
C LYS A 34 18.96 65.13 -0.70
N PRO A 35 20.13 65.70 -0.37
CA PRO A 35 20.37 66.37 0.92
C PRO A 35 19.72 67.76 1.03
N GLU A 36 19.02 68.22 -0.01
CA GLU A 36 18.34 69.52 -0.06
C GLU A 36 17.07 69.53 0.83
N PRO A 37 16.72 70.69 1.44
CA PRO A 37 15.50 70.82 2.23
C PRO A 37 14.27 70.56 1.34
N ILE A 38 13.36 69.72 1.83
CA ILE A 38 12.11 69.39 1.14
C ILE A 38 11.28 70.68 1.02
N PRO A 39 10.85 71.07 -0.19
CA PRO A 39 9.98 72.23 -0.36
C PRO A 39 8.66 72.04 0.41
N ASN A 40 8.13 73.12 1.00
CA ASN A 40 6.81 73.08 1.63
C ASN A 40 5.75 72.79 0.56
N VAL A 41 4.82 71.89 0.88
CA VAL A 41 3.77 71.45 -0.02
C VAL A 41 2.42 71.68 0.66
N GLU A 42 1.49 72.32 -0.05
CA GLU A 42 0.18 72.71 0.51
C GLU A 42 -0.95 71.78 0.05
N THR A 43 -0.75 71.00 -1.02
CA THR A 43 -1.76 70.09 -1.58
C THR A 43 -1.26 68.66 -1.78
N PHE A 44 -2.18 67.69 -1.72
CA PHE A 44 -1.87 66.26 -1.86
C PHE A 44 -1.33 65.88 -3.24
N GLU A 45 -1.86 66.49 -4.31
CA GLU A 45 -1.46 66.22 -5.70
C GLU A 45 -0.03 66.70 -5.98
N GLU A 46 0.34 67.80 -5.35
CA GLU A 46 1.66 68.40 -5.41
C GLU A 46 2.67 67.57 -4.60
N ALA A 47 2.25 67.02 -3.45
CA ALA A 47 3.05 66.09 -2.65
C ALA A 47 3.32 64.79 -3.41
N SER A 48 2.32 64.27 -4.13
CA SER A 48 2.42 63.05 -4.96
C SER A 48 3.40 63.20 -6.14
N ARG A 49 3.48 64.41 -6.73
CA ARG A 49 4.46 64.71 -7.79
C ARG A 49 5.90 64.87 -7.27
N ILE A 50 6.06 65.44 -6.09
CA ILE A 50 7.37 65.75 -5.49
C ILE A 50 7.96 64.50 -4.82
N MET A 51 7.14 63.61 -4.26
CA MET A 51 7.58 62.43 -3.50
C MET A 51 8.60 61.54 -4.25
N PRO A 52 8.37 61.13 -5.51
CA PRO A 52 9.31 60.26 -6.24
C PRO A 52 10.64 60.93 -6.59
N GLN A 53 10.71 62.26 -6.53
CA GLN A 53 11.91 63.05 -6.85
C GLN A 53 12.86 63.17 -5.64
N TYR A 54 12.29 63.24 -4.44
CA TYR A 54 13.03 63.37 -3.18
C TYR A 54 13.14 62.05 -2.42
N PHE A 55 12.28 61.06 -2.69
CA PHE A 55 12.27 59.79 -1.99
C PHE A 55 12.34 58.60 -2.93
N GLU A 56 13.18 57.63 -2.59
CA GLU A 56 13.06 56.26 -3.09
C GLU A 56 11.98 55.53 -2.26
N LEU A 57 10.94 55.05 -2.94
CA LEU A 57 9.94 54.16 -2.34
C LEU A 57 10.48 52.72 -2.34
N GLY A 58 10.55 52.12 -1.16
CA GLY A 58 10.68 50.67 -1.02
C GLY A 58 9.44 50.10 -0.35
N CYS A 59 8.83 49.08 -0.96
CA CYS A 59 7.81 48.26 -0.31
C CYS A 59 8.48 47.06 0.35
N LEU A 60 8.48 47.01 1.68
CA LEU A 60 8.80 45.77 2.39
C LEU A 60 7.55 44.89 2.38
N ASN A 61 7.56 43.87 1.54
CA ASN A 61 6.59 42.79 1.62
C ASN A 61 7.01 41.92 2.81
N GLN A 62 6.41 42.20 3.96
CA GLN A 62 6.62 41.56 5.27
C GLN A 62 7.88 42.06 6.02
N HIS A 63 7.72 42.38 7.31
CA HIS A 63 8.79 42.89 8.15
C HIS A 63 9.80 41.75 8.44
N PRO A 64 11.10 41.91 8.18
CA PRO A 64 12.07 40.82 8.32
C PRO A 64 12.15 40.20 9.72
N LEU A 65 11.96 41.01 10.79
CA LEU A 65 11.86 40.48 12.16
C LEU A 65 10.57 39.65 12.42
N ILE A 66 9.48 39.94 11.70
CA ILE A 66 8.23 39.17 11.79
C ILE A 66 8.33 37.90 10.94
N CYS A 67 9.01 37.97 9.78
CA CYS A 67 9.38 36.76 9.05
C CYS A 67 10.23 35.88 9.96
N PHE A 68 11.25 36.41 10.62
CA PHE A 68 12.09 35.68 11.57
C PHE A 68 11.27 35.00 12.68
N ASP A 69 10.39 35.73 13.38
CA ASP A 69 9.53 35.16 14.45
C ASP A 69 8.53 34.12 13.93
N LYS A 70 7.97 34.32 12.72
CA LYS A 70 7.03 33.37 12.11
C LYS A 70 7.71 32.10 11.61
N THR A 71 8.92 32.22 11.06
CA THR A 71 9.69 31.09 10.53
C THR A 71 10.14 30.16 11.67
N ILE A 72 10.50 30.73 12.83
CA ILE A 72 10.96 29.96 14.01
C ILE A 72 9.80 29.30 14.77
N SER A 73 8.60 29.88 14.72
CA SER A 73 7.46 29.41 15.53
C SER A 73 6.57 28.36 14.85
N LEU A 74 6.75 28.10 13.56
CA LEU A 74 5.95 27.11 12.83
C LEU A 74 6.64 25.74 12.82
N ASN A 75 5.99 24.75 13.42
CA ASN A 75 6.36 23.36 13.24
C ASN A 75 5.78 22.83 11.92
N PRO A 76 6.51 21.95 11.20
CA PRO A 76 5.98 21.30 10.02
C PRO A 76 4.71 20.48 10.35
N PRO A 77 3.82 20.28 9.38
CA PRO A 77 2.61 19.49 9.58
C PRO A 77 2.97 18.07 10.04
N GLU A 78 2.26 17.57 11.05
CA GLU A 78 2.47 16.21 11.52
C GLU A 78 2.10 15.18 10.43
N ASN A 79 2.89 14.10 10.36
CA ASN A 79 2.48 12.84 9.73
C ASN A 79 2.23 12.90 8.20
N ASN A 80 2.86 13.82 7.47
CA ASN A 80 2.80 13.83 6.01
C ASN A 80 4.15 14.27 5.41
N LEU A 81 4.91 13.32 4.84
CA LEU A 81 6.23 13.62 4.28
C LEU A 81 6.16 14.69 3.18
N LEU A 82 5.21 14.58 2.25
CA LEU A 82 5.06 15.58 1.17
C LEU A 82 4.63 16.95 1.73
N GLY A 83 3.80 16.96 2.77
CA GLY A 83 3.43 18.19 3.48
C GLY A 83 4.61 18.83 4.21
N GLU A 84 5.47 18.04 4.85
CA GLU A 84 6.71 18.52 5.48
C GLU A 84 7.68 19.09 4.43
N ILE A 85 7.83 18.42 3.28
CA ILE A 85 8.65 18.93 2.16
C ILE A 85 8.09 20.27 1.64
N GLU A 86 6.78 20.39 1.43
CA GLU A 86 6.15 21.63 0.96
C GLU A 86 6.28 22.77 1.99
N PHE A 87 6.19 22.44 3.27
CA PHE A 87 6.47 23.37 4.36
C PHE A 87 7.89 23.92 4.26
N TRP A 88 8.91 23.06 4.16
CA TRP A 88 10.30 23.50 4.06
C TRP A 88 10.60 24.29 2.77
N LYS A 89 9.97 23.94 1.64
CA LYS A 89 10.04 24.75 0.41
C LYS A 89 9.49 26.15 0.62
N THR A 90 8.35 26.26 1.31
CA THR A 90 7.72 27.54 1.61
C THR A 90 8.60 28.37 2.55
N GLN A 91 9.19 27.75 3.58
CA GLN A 91 10.13 28.42 4.48
C GLN A 91 11.39 28.89 3.73
N GLN A 92 11.95 28.06 2.86
CA GLN A 92 13.12 28.42 2.04
C GLN A 92 12.82 29.64 1.17
N LEU A 93 11.67 29.65 0.48
CA LEU A 93 11.24 30.77 -0.35
C LEU A 93 11.02 32.05 0.46
N GLN A 94 10.41 31.95 1.64
CA GLN A 94 10.21 33.12 2.51
C GLN A 94 11.53 33.71 3.00
N LEU A 95 12.47 32.86 3.43
CA LEU A 95 13.80 33.27 3.87
C LEU A 95 14.64 33.82 2.73
N SER A 96 14.56 33.25 1.53
CA SER A 96 15.27 33.76 0.36
C SER A 96 14.76 35.15 -0.03
N ILE A 97 13.44 35.35 -0.07
CA ILE A 97 12.84 36.67 -0.33
C ILE A 97 13.28 37.68 0.73
N CYS A 98 13.31 37.30 2.01
CA CYS A 98 13.79 38.18 3.07
C CYS A 98 15.27 38.54 2.87
N THR A 99 16.12 37.58 2.55
CA THR A 99 17.55 37.78 2.33
C THR A 99 17.81 38.66 1.11
N ASP A 100 17.06 38.47 0.03
CA ASP A 100 17.11 39.29 -1.19
C ASP A 100 16.65 40.73 -0.93
N GLN A 101 15.56 40.90 -0.18
CA GLN A 101 15.11 42.23 0.23
C GLN A 101 16.18 42.93 1.08
N MET A 102 16.80 42.20 2.00
CA MET A 102 17.79 42.73 2.93
C MET A 102 19.14 43.06 2.29
N SER A 103 19.51 42.35 1.23
CA SER A 103 20.72 42.61 0.44
C SER A 103 20.57 43.78 -0.55
N HIS A 104 19.38 44.39 -0.65
CA HIS A 104 19.12 45.49 -1.54
C HIS A 104 20.05 46.70 -1.30
N SER A 105 20.55 47.30 -2.39
CA SER A 105 21.58 48.36 -2.34
C SER A 105 21.19 49.57 -1.48
N THR A 106 19.91 49.92 -1.43
CA THR A 106 19.37 50.99 -0.58
C THR A 106 19.54 50.68 0.90
N ILE A 107 19.30 49.44 1.35
CA ILE A 107 19.47 49.04 2.75
C ILE A 107 20.96 49.06 3.13
N SER A 108 21.85 48.58 2.25
CA SER A 108 23.30 48.67 2.45
C SER A 108 23.80 50.12 2.61
N LYS A 109 23.30 51.05 1.78
CA LYS A 109 23.60 52.49 1.91
C LYS A 109 23.08 53.06 3.24
N THR A 110 21.86 52.67 3.63
CA THR A 110 21.23 53.13 4.88
C THR A 110 22.02 52.68 6.11
N ILE A 111 22.48 51.42 6.12
CA ILE A 111 23.35 50.88 7.20
C ILE A 111 24.65 51.68 7.29
N LYS A 112 25.30 52.01 6.16
CA LYS A 112 26.52 52.85 6.14
C LYS A 112 26.28 54.23 6.74
N ILE A 113 25.17 54.88 6.41
CA ILE A 113 24.79 56.19 6.95
C ILE A 113 24.53 56.10 8.46
N LEU A 114 23.82 55.06 8.92
CA LEU A 114 23.53 54.86 10.34
C LEU A 114 24.81 54.58 11.15
N LYS A 115 25.80 53.88 10.57
CA LYS A 115 27.12 53.66 11.21
C LYS A 115 27.89 54.97 11.38
N LEU A 116 27.87 55.83 10.36
CA LEU A 116 28.46 57.18 10.43
C LEU A 116 27.77 58.08 11.45
N ALA A 117 26.51 57.77 11.78
CA ALA A 117 25.69 58.50 12.74
C ALA A 117 25.84 58.04 14.21
N GLU A 118 26.70 57.05 14.50
CA GLU A 118 26.89 56.43 15.83
C GLU A 118 25.60 55.81 16.41
N VAL A 119 24.63 55.41 15.58
CA VAL A 119 23.43 54.68 16.04
C VAL A 119 23.79 53.22 16.26
N ASP A 120 23.29 52.60 17.34
CA ASP A 120 23.50 51.17 17.59
C ASP A 120 22.66 50.31 16.62
N ILE A 121 23.34 49.66 15.68
CA ILE A 121 22.75 48.80 14.64
C ILE A 121 23.08 47.33 14.90
N ARG A 122 23.80 47.02 15.99
CA ARG A 122 24.30 45.66 16.27
C ARG A 122 23.19 44.62 16.23
N ARG A 123 22.04 44.93 16.83
CA ARG A 123 20.87 44.04 16.84
C ARG A 123 20.34 43.73 15.43
N PHE A 124 20.36 44.71 14.52
CA PHE A 124 19.94 44.49 13.14
C PHE A 124 20.96 43.63 12.38
N GLU A 125 22.26 43.87 12.55
CA GLU A 125 23.31 43.05 11.93
C GLU A 125 23.32 41.62 12.45
N THR A 126 23.10 41.42 13.75
CA THR A 126 22.92 40.08 14.33
C THR A 126 21.71 39.38 13.71
N ASN A 127 20.58 40.07 13.56
CA ASN A 127 19.38 39.48 12.97
C ASN A 127 19.55 39.16 11.48
N MET A 128 20.27 40.00 10.73
CA MET A 128 20.64 39.73 9.33
C MET A 128 21.46 38.44 9.21
N LYS A 129 22.51 38.33 10.03
CA LYS A 129 23.36 37.14 10.07
C LYS A 129 22.57 35.90 10.46
N ASN A 130 21.68 36.01 11.45
CA ASN A 130 20.82 34.90 11.85
C ASN A 130 19.87 34.45 10.72
N ILE A 131 19.36 35.37 9.88
CA ILE A 131 18.54 35.03 8.72
C ILE A 131 19.36 34.28 7.67
N GLU A 132 20.57 34.75 7.37
CA GLU A 132 21.49 34.09 6.44
C GLU A 132 21.88 32.69 6.94
N ASP A 133 22.20 32.55 8.22
CA ASP A 133 22.53 31.27 8.86
C ASP A 133 21.32 30.31 8.81
N LEU A 134 20.10 30.80 9.07
CA LEU A 134 18.87 30.00 8.95
C LEU A 134 18.60 29.58 7.50
N LEU A 135 18.79 30.48 6.53
CA LEU A 135 18.61 30.17 5.11
C LEU A 135 19.59 29.06 4.66
N SER A 136 20.84 29.12 5.13
CA SER A 136 21.83 28.05 4.88
C SER A 136 21.32 26.71 5.40
N LYS A 137 20.90 26.66 6.68
CA LYS A 137 20.37 25.44 7.30
C LYS A 137 19.14 24.87 6.59
N VAL A 138 18.20 25.74 6.20
CA VAL A 138 17.01 25.32 5.44
C VAL A 138 17.40 24.79 4.06
N THR A 139 18.37 25.42 3.41
CA THR A 139 18.85 24.98 2.09
C THR A 139 19.53 23.61 2.18
N ASP A 140 20.34 23.37 3.21
CA ASP A 140 20.95 22.08 3.47
C ASP A 140 19.88 21.00 3.74
N ASN A 141 18.89 21.29 4.58
CA ASN A 141 17.76 20.38 4.83
C ASN A 141 16.99 20.07 3.54
N MET A 142 16.80 21.05 2.68
CA MET A 142 16.11 20.90 1.40
C MET A 142 16.84 19.96 0.43
N THR A 143 18.17 19.81 0.53
CA THR A 143 18.90 18.85 -0.30
C THR A 143 18.41 17.42 -0.06
N TYR A 144 18.33 16.99 1.20
CA TYR A 144 17.84 15.66 1.58
C TYR A 144 16.35 15.50 1.27
N LEU A 145 15.53 16.50 1.63
CA LEU A 145 14.09 16.47 1.40
C LEU A 145 13.72 16.41 -0.08
N SER A 146 14.48 17.06 -0.96
CA SER A 146 14.24 17.00 -2.41
C SER A 146 14.49 15.61 -3.00
N LEU A 147 15.49 14.89 -2.49
CA LEU A 147 15.75 13.50 -2.86
C LEU A 147 14.64 12.58 -2.35
N LEU A 148 14.21 12.77 -1.11
CA LEU A 148 13.07 12.04 -0.54
C LEU A 148 11.77 12.33 -1.30
N GLU A 149 11.57 13.56 -1.79
CA GLU A 149 10.40 13.91 -2.60
C GLU A 149 10.35 13.13 -3.91
N GLN A 150 11.49 13.02 -4.60
CA GLN A 150 11.58 12.25 -5.84
C GLN A 150 11.24 10.78 -5.60
N ASN A 151 11.82 10.19 -4.55
CA ASN A 151 11.54 8.81 -4.16
C ASN A 151 10.08 8.61 -3.75
N ALA A 152 9.51 9.53 -2.97
CA ALA A 152 8.11 9.49 -2.55
C ALA A 152 7.14 9.56 -3.75
N LYS A 153 7.40 10.46 -4.71
CA LYS A 153 6.62 10.55 -5.94
C LYS A 153 6.72 9.28 -6.79
N TYR A 154 7.92 8.70 -6.87
CA TYR A 154 8.10 7.42 -7.56
C TYR A 154 7.30 6.31 -6.87
N LEU A 155 7.39 6.16 -5.55
CA LEU A 155 6.66 5.14 -4.80
C LEU A 155 5.15 5.24 -4.93
N LEU A 156 4.60 6.45 -5.14
CA LEU A 156 3.18 6.67 -5.39
C LEU A 156 2.76 6.47 -6.85
N SER A 157 3.71 6.32 -7.78
CA SER A 157 3.44 6.08 -9.20
C SER A 157 3.06 4.63 -9.47
N GLU A 158 2.16 4.40 -10.43
CA GLU A 158 1.73 3.05 -10.87
C GLU A 158 2.87 2.23 -11.48
N ASN A 159 3.92 2.88 -12.00
CA ASN A 159 5.09 2.22 -12.62
C ASN A 159 6.13 1.73 -11.61
N SER A 160 5.90 1.90 -10.31
CA SER A 160 6.92 1.66 -9.27
C SER A 160 7.16 0.19 -8.93
N LYS A 161 6.38 -0.74 -9.47
CA LYS A 161 6.30 -2.12 -8.96
C LYS A 161 7.62 -2.90 -8.99
N ASP A 162 8.46 -2.73 -10.00
CA ASP A 162 9.72 -3.49 -10.11
C ASP A 162 10.86 -2.93 -9.22
N ASP A 163 10.94 -1.60 -9.04
CA ASP A 163 12.06 -0.96 -8.31
C ASP A 163 11.68 -0.46 -6.90
N SER A 164 10.48 -0.76 -6.40
CA SER A 164 9.98 -0.23 -5.12
C SER A 164 10.91 -0.49 -3.93
N LYS A 165 11.46 -1.70 -3.81
CA LYS A 165 12.39 -2.06 -2.72
C LYS A 165 13.70 -1.28 -2.82
N LYS A 166 14.20 -1.05 -4.03
CA LYS A 166 15.41 -0.27 -4.27
C LYS A 166 15.20 1.19 -3.84
N VAL A 167 14.08 1.79 -4.26
CA VAL A 167 13.76 3.18 -3.90
C VAL A 167 13.53 3.36 -2.39
N LEU A 168 12.96 2.36 -1.71
CA LEU A 168 12.86 2.35 -0.24
C LEU A 168 14.22 2.28 0.43
N PHE A 169 15.12 1.43 -0.08
CA PHE A 169 16.49 1.36 0.41
C PHE A 169 17.22 2.69 0.23
N ASP A 170 17.13 3.29 -0.96
CA ASP A 170 17.74 4.59 -1.24
C ASP A 170 17.17 5.70 -0.32
N SER A 171 15.86 5.67 -0.07
CA SER A 171 15.22 6.58 0.89
C SER A 171 15.77 6.38 2.31
N PHE A 172 15.95 5.13 2.74
CA PHE A 172 16.54 4.82 4.03
C PHE A 172 17.99 5.33 4.13
N VAL A 173 18.79 5.16 3.07
CA VAL A 173 20.16 5.69 3.01
C VAL A 173 20.17 7.22 3.12
N ILE A 174 19.24 7.92 2.46
CA ILE A 174 19.14 9.38 2.57
C ILE A 174 18.86 9.80 4.01
N LEU A 175 17.98 9.10 4.73
CA LEU A 175 17.74 9.37 6.16
C LEU A 175 18.99 9.16 7.01
N LYS A 176 19.75 8.10 6.74
CA LYS A 176 21.02 7.81 7.43
C LYS A 176 22.03 8.95 7.26
N VAL A 177 22.18 9.44 6.03
CA VAL A 177 23.07 10.58 5.74
C VAL A 177 22.56 11.85 6.40
N ALA A 178 21.25 12.12 6.31
CA ALA A 178 20.63 13.28 6.92
C ALA A 178 20.85 13.32 8.45
N TRP A 179 20.76 12.18 9.14
CA TRP A 179 21.04 12.12 10.58
C TRP A 179 22.48 12.47 10.95
N VAL A 180 23.45 11.99 10.17
CA VAL A 180 24.87 12.23 10.46
C VAL A 180 25.28 13.66 10.10
N GLN A 181 24.70 14.24 9.04
CA GLN A 181 25.18 15.48 8.44
C GLN A 181 24.28 16.71 8.66
N SER A 182 22.98 16.55 8.97
CA SER A 182 22.07 17.69 9.18
C SER A 182 22.03 18.12 10.64
N ASP A 183 22.14 19.43 10.88
CA ASP A 183 21.93 20.03 12.20
C ASP A 183 20.48 19.88 12.71
N TYR A 184 19.51 19.76 11.79
CA TYR A 184 18.09 19.72 12.14
C TYR A 184 17.56 18.29 12.27
N PHE A 185 17.91 17.41 11.34
CA PHE A 185 17.40 16.04 11.31
C PHE A 185 18.14 15.07 12.23
N ASN A 186 19.23 15.51 12.88
CA ASN A 186 19.95 14.75 13.91
C ASN A 186 19.23 14.74 15.29
N THR A 187 17.94 15.04 15.33
CA THR A 187 17.14 14.93 16.55
C THR A 187 16.12 13.81 16.40
N ASP A 188 15.90 13.08 17.50
CA ASP A 188 14.98 11.95 17.52
C ASP A 188 13.58 12.34 17.03
N GLU A 189 13.07 13.51 17.45
CA GLU A 189 11.75 14.00 17.05
C GLU A 189 11.63 14.20 15.54
N ASN A 190 12.58 14.92 14.92
CA ASN A 190 12.51 15.26 13.51
C ASN A 190 12.72 14.03 12.62
N MET A 191 13.63 13.14 12.99
CA MET A 191 13.86 11.90 12.25
C MET A 191 12.69 10.92 12.38
N CYS A 192 12.10 10.82 13.57
CA CYS A 192 10.87 10.05 13.80
C CYS A 192 9.73 10.52 12.88
N ARG A 193 9.56 11.84 12.69
CA ARG A 193 8.55 12.37 11.76
C ARG A 193 8.80 11.94 10.31
N LEU A 194 10.04 11.97 9.83
CA LEU A 194 10.37 11.54 8.46
C LEU A 194 10.09 10.03 8.26
N LEU A 195 10.52 9.19 9.20
CA LEU A 195 10.28 7.74 9.17
C LEU A 195 8.78 7.42 9.19
N LYS A 196 8.01 8.14 10.03
CA LYS A 196 6.56 8.01 10.07
C LYS A 196 5.92 8.45 8.76
N GLY A 197 6.41 9.55 8.19
CA GLY A 197 5.96 10.05 6.88
C GLY A 197 6.16 9.03 5.77
N ILE A 198 7.32 8.34 5.72
CA ILE A 198 7.57 7.26 4.74
C ILE A 198 6.68 6.06 5.03
N SER A 199 6.54 5.66 6.29
CA SER A 199 5.65 4.56 6.68
C SER A 199 4.22 4.81 6.19
N MET A 200 3.70 6.04 6.39
CA MET A 200 2.37 6.43 5.91
C MET A 200 2.26 6.48 4.39
N LEU A 201 3.32 6.84 3.66
CA LEU A 201 3.33 6.77 2.20
C LEU A 201 3.16 5.34 1.70
N ILE A 202 3.88 4.38 2.29
CA ILE A 202 3.78 2.95 1.96
C ILE A 202 2.38 2.43 2.30
N GLN A 203 1.88 2.75 3.50
CA GLN A 203 0.52 2.39 3.91
C GLN A 203 -0.54 2.93 2.94
N ASN A 204 -0.45 4.20 2.56
CA ASN A 204 -1.39 4.83 1.63
C ASN A 204 -1.35 4.20 0.24
N ARG A 205 -0.16 3.78 -0.22
CA ARG A 205 -0.02 3.02 -1.46
C ARG A 205 -0.75 1.68 -1.36
N VAL A 206 -0.52 0.90 -0.31
CA VAL A 206 -1.19 -0.39 -0.09
C VAL A 206 -2.71 -0.22 -0.02
N LYS A 207 -3.21 0.79 0.71
CA LYS A 207 -4.65 1.10 0.77
C LYS A 207 -5.27 1.39 -0.60
N LYS A 208 -4.53 2.06 -1.49
CA LYS A 208 -4.98 2.34 -2.87
C LYS A 208 -4.96 1.11 -3.74
N GLU A 209 -3.91 0.30 -3.68
CA GLU A 209 -3.74 -0.89 -4.51
C GLU A 209 -4.67 -2.04 -4.08
N ALA A 210 -4.82 -2.26 -2.78
CA ALA A 210 -5.60 -3.35 -2.18
C ALA A 210 -6.99 -2.90 -1.71
N GLN A 211 -7.60 -1.93 -2.39
CA GLN A 211 -8.91 -1.40 -2.01
C GLN A 211 -10.02 -2.46 -2.14
N ILE A 212 -10.55 -2.95 -1.02
CA ILE A 212 -11.44 -4.13 -0.95
C ILE A 212 -12.65 -4.04 -1.89
N ASN A 213 -13.30 -2.88 -1.95
CA ASN A 213 -14.52 -2.66 -2.74
C ASN A 213 -14.33 -2.94 -4.24
N THR A 214 -13.14 -2.65 -4.76
CA THR A 214 -12.76 -2.83 -6.17
C THR A 214 -11.89 -4.06 -6.39
N LEU A 215 -11.18 -4.53 -5.35
CA LEU A 215 -10.22 -5.62 -5.43
C LEU A 215 -10.87 -6.92 -5.92
N PHE A 216 -12.01 -7.30 -5.34
CA PHE A 216 -12.72 -8.54 -5.72
C PHE A 216 -13.44 -8.48 -7.08
N ARG A 217 -13.33 -7.37 -7.82
CA ARG A 217 -13.74 -7.29 -9.23
C ARG A 217 -12.63 -7.72 -10.19
N LYS A 218 -11.39 -7.80 -9.71
CA LYS A 218 -10.22 -8.24 -10.49
C LYS A 218 -10.11 -9.77 -10.53
N PRO A 219 -9.36 -10.34 -11.48
CA PRO A 219 -9.05 -11.76 -11.47
C PRO A 219 -8.33 -12.19 -10.18
N LEU A 220 -8.66 -13.37 -9.65
CA LEU A 220 -8.06 -13.89 -8.40
C LEU A 220 -6.52 -13.93 -8.43
N SER A 221 -5.92 -14.21 -9.59
CA SER A 221 -4.46 -14.19 -9.77
C SER A 221 -3.85 -12.81 -9.54
N GLU A 222 -4.57 -11.75 -9.94
CA GLU A 222 -4.13 -10.37 -9.73
C GLU A 222 -4.29 -9.98 -8.25
N ILE A 223 -5.38 -10.42 -7.60
CA ILE A 223 -5.61 -10.19 -6.16
C ILE A 223 -4.49 -10.81 -5.32
N SER A 224 -4.13 -12.07 -5.58
CA SER A 224 -3.04 -12.74 -4.88
C SER A 224 -1.70 -12.05 -5.10
N LYS A 225 -1.44 -11.56 -6.33
CA LYS A 225 -0.22 -10.79 -6.65
C LYS A 225 -0.18 -9.47 -5.88
N ILE A 226 -1.26 -8.69 -5.89
CA ILE A 226 -1.35 -7.42 -5.15
C ILE A 226 -1.14 -7.64 -3.65
N ALA A 227 -1.76 -8.68 -3.09
CA ALA A 227 -1.60 -9.01 -1.67
C ALA A 227 -0.15 -9.37 -1.33
N SER A 228 0.51 -10.21 -2.15
CA SER A 228 1.92 -10.59 -1.96
C SER A 228 2.85 -9.38 -2.07
N GLU A 229 2.71 -8.57 -3.13
CA GLU A 229 3.50 -7.34 -3.33
C GLU A 229 3.34 -6.37 -2.15
N SER A 230 2.12 -6.23 -1.63
CA SER A 230 1.81 -5.38 -0.48
C SER A 230 2.44 -5.87 0.82
N ILE A 231 2.42 -7.18 1.07
CA ILE A 231 3.09 -7.78 2.23
C ILE A 231 4.60 -7.56 2.13
N GLU A 232 5.18 -7.87 0.97
CA GLU A 232 6.62 -7.78 0.76
C GLU A 232 7.16 -6.35 0.96
N ILE A 233 6.46 -5.32 0.47
CA ILE A 233 6.93 -3.93 0.62
C ILE A 233 6.82 -3.44 2.07
N LEU A 234 5.77 -3.84 2.79
CA LEU A 234 5.54 -3.50 4.19
C LEU A 234 6.57 -4.16 5.10
N GLU A 235 6.80 -5.47 4.92
CA GLU A 235 7.79 -6.24 5.67
C GLU A 235 9.21 -5.77 5.37
N TYR A 236 9.53 -5.45 4.11
CA TYR A 236 10.85 -4.97 3.73
C TYR A 236 11.20 -3.62 4.40
N TRP A 237 10.25 -2.69 4.51
CA TRP A 237 10.49 -1.44 5.23
C TRP A 237 10.79 -1.68 6.72
N LYS A 238 10.07 -2.61 7.35
CA LYS A 238 10.32 -3.03 8.74
C LYS A 238 11.68 -3.70 8.89
N GLU A 239 12.05 -4.58 7.95
CA GLU A 239 13.34 -5.26 7.90
C GLU A 239 14.51 -4.26 7.85
N LEU A 240 14.46 -3.27 6.96
CA LEU A 240 15.50 -2.23 6.84
C LEU A 240 15.78 -1.52 8.16
N TYR A 241 14.72 -1.19 8.92
CA TYR A 241 14.85 -0.56 10.22
C TYR A 241 15.41 -1.53 11.28
N LEU A 242 14.89 -2.75 11.34
CA LEU A 242 15.28 -3.75 12.34
C LEU A 242 16.74 -4.19 12.16
N ASP A 243 17.17 -4.43 10.92
CA ASP A 243 18.55 -4.78 10.58
C ASP A 243 19.53 -3.71 11.05
N GLU A 244 19.19 -2.43 10.84
CA GLU A 244 20.03 -1.34 11.31
C GLU A 244 20.02 -1.25 12.84
N SER A 245 18.85 -1.39 13.48
CA SER A 245 18.71 -1.46 14.94
C SER A 245 19.57 -2.57 15.56
N GLU A 246 19.63 -3.74 14.93
CA GLU A 246 20.48 -4.84 15.37
C GLU A 246 21.97 -4.52 15.25
N LYS A 247 22.41 -3.92 14.14
CA LYS A 247 23.81 -3.50 13.96
C LYS A 247 24.23 -2.53 15.07
N ILE A 248 23.35 -1.59 15.43
CA ILE A 248 23.59 -0.62 16.51
C ILE A 248 23.74 -1.32 17.87
N LYS A 249 22.92 -2.34 18.14
CA LYS A 249 23.01 -3.15 19.37
C LYS A 249 24.32 -3.96 19.43
N LYS A 250 24.76 -4.53 18.30
CA LYS A 250 25.94 -5.40 18.21
C LYS A 250 27.25 -4.62 18.27
N PHE A 251 27.36 -3.50 17.55
CA PHE A 251 28.62 -2.77 17.39
C PHE A 251 28.78 -1.59 18.37
N GLY A 252 27.80 -1.35 19.25
CA GLY A 252 27.91 -0.35 20.31
C GLY A 252 28.06 1.07 19.76
N GLY A 253 26.99 1.65 19.22
CA GLY A 253 26.98 3.02 18.73
C GLY A 253 26.04 3.92 19.51
N SER A 254 26.57 4.98 20.15
CA SER A 254 25.82 6.15 20.65
C SER A 254 25.33 7.08 19.52
N TYR A 255 25.50 6.66 18.26
CA TYR A 255 25.40 7.52 17.08
C TYR A 255 24.13 7.31 16.25
N TRP A 256 23.20 6.47 16.70
CA TRP A 256 22.02 6.12 15.92
C TRP A 256 20.74 6.30 16.71
N TRP A 257 19.69 6.69 15.99
CA TRP A 257 18.35 6.84 16.54
C TRP A 257 17.79 5.51 17.09
N ARG A 258 17.07 5.56 18.20
CA ARG A 258 16.32 4.42 18.76
C ARG A 258 14.91 4.88 19.06
N PHE A 259 13.96 4.42 18.26
CA PHE A 259 12.56 4.76 18.42
C PHE A 259 11.78 3.58 19.00
N ASP A 260 10.64 3.88 19.62
CA ASP A 260 9.67 2.83 19.92
C ASP A 260 9.11 2.29 18.60
N THR A 261 9.47 1.05 18.30
CA THR A 261 9.08 0.33 17.09
C THR A 261 7.57 0.23 16.92
N ARG A 262 6.81 0.30 18.03
CA ARG A 262 5.35 0.19 18.04
C ARG A 262 4.67 1.33 17.30
N ILE A 263 5.26 2.53 17.35
CA ILE A 263 4.70 3.75 16.75
C ILE A 263 4.57 3.61 15.22
N PHE A 264 5.43 2.81 14.60
CA PHE A 264 5.46 2.62 13.14
C PHE A 264 4.91 1.26 12.73
N PHE A 265 5.24 0.21 13.48
CA PHE A 265 5.02 -1.15 13.02
C PHE A 265 3.70 -1.76 13.48
N ASP A 266 3.03 -1.23 14.51
CA ASP A 266 1.74 -1.79 14.93
C ASP A 266 0.68 -1.66 13.81
N GLU A 267 0.64 -0.50 13.13
CA GLU A 267 -0.22 -0.28 11.97
C GLU A 267 0.22 -1.10 10.76
N ILE A 268 1.52 -1.21 10.50
CA ILE A 268 2.07 -2.01 9.41
C ILE A 268 1.73 -3.49 9.61
N ASP A 269 1.92 -4.02 10.81
CA ASP A 269 1.63 -5.41 11.17
C ASP A 269 0.14 -5.71 11.03
N HIS A 270 -0.73 -4.75 11.37
CA HIS A 270 -2.16 -4.86 11.09
C HIS A 270 -2.46 -4.94 9.59
N MET A 271 -1.87 -4.05 8.77
CA MET A 271 -2.07 -4.09 7.32
C MET A 271 -1.53 -5.37 6.69
N VAL A 272 -0.38 -5.87 7.16
CA VAL A 272 0.17 -7.17 6.73
C VAL A 272 -0.82 -8.29 7.03
N SER A 273 -1.41 -8.32 8.23
CA SER A 273 -2.45 -9.30 8.59
C SER A 273 -3.65 -9.24 7.64
N VAL A 274 -4.12 -8.03 7.30
CA VAL A 274 -5.24 -7.84 6.36
C VAL A 274 -4.87 -8.32 4.94
N CYS A 275 -3.66 -8.03 4.46
CA CYS A 275 -3.20 -8.52 3.16
C CYS A 275 -3.05 -10.05 3.15
N GLN A 276 -2.61 -10.65 4.26
CA GLN A 276 -2.57 -12.11 4.42
C GLN A 276 -3.99 -12.70 4.37
N ASP A 277 -4.98 -12.07 5.01
CA ASP A 277 -6.38 -12.48 4.91
C ASP A 277 -6.89 -12.44 3.47
N ILE A 278 -6.63 -11.35 2.76
CA ILE A 278 -6.99 -11.19 1.34
C ILE A 278 -6.37 -12.31 0.49
N SER A 279 -5.09 -12.64 0.73
CA SER A 279 -4.41 -13.73 0.03
C SER A 279 -5.07 -15.08 0.31
N ARG A 280 -5.38 -15.37 1.59
CA ARG A 280 -6.10 -16.60 1.98
C ARG A 280 -7.48 -16.70 1.36
N VAL A 281 -8.24 -15.60 1.33
CA VAL A 281 -9.56 -15.53 0.68
C VAL A 281 -9.44 -15.80 -0.82
N SER A 282 -8.49 -15.16 -1.50
CA SER A 282 -8.24 -15.35 -2.94
C SER A 282 -7.90 -16.81 -3.25
N GLN A 283 -7.01 -17.42 -2.46
CA GLN A 283 -6.66 -18.84 -2.60
C GLN A 283 -7.87 -19.75 -2.40
N ALA A 284 -8.65 -19.55 -1.33
CA ALA A 284 -9.84 -20.36 -1.08
C ALA A 284 -10.86 -20.26 -2.23
N LEU A 285 -11.12 -19.05 -2.74
CA LEU A 285 -11.98 -18.86 -3.91
C LEU A 285 -11.44 -19.58 -5.15
N GLN A 286 -10.13 -19.53 -5.38
CA GLN A 286 -9.49 -20.21 -6.50
C GLN A 286 -9.65 -21.74 -6.40
N GLU A 287 -9.46 -22.31 -5.20
CA GLU A 287 -9.67 -23.73 -4.94
C GLU A 287 -11.14 -24.14 -5.16
N LEU A 288 -12.10 -23.33 -4.70
CA LEU A 288 -13.52 -23.57 -4.94
C LEU A 288 -13.88 -23.52 -6.44
N HIS A 289 -13.38 -22.53 -7.18
CA HIS A 289 -13.58 -22.46 -8.62
C HIS A 289 -12.93 -23.63 -9.38
N ASN A 290 -11.77 -24.11 -8.91
CA ASN A 290 -11.08 -25.25 -9.51
C ASN A 290 -11.89 -26.54 -9.42
N ILE A 291 -12.71 -26.74 -8.38
CA ILE A 291 -13.64 -27.87 -8.29
C ILE A 291 -14.53 -27.93 -9.54
N PHE A 292 -15.08 -26.79 -9.97
CA PHE A 292 -15.95 -26.73 -11.16
C PHE A 292 -15.22 -26.82 -12.51
N ARG A 293 -13.88 -26.75 -12.50
CA ARG A 293 -13.03 -27.00 -13.68
C ARG A 293 -12.70 -28.49 -13.86
N THR A 294 -12.99 -29.32 -12.87
CA THR A 294 -12.89 -30.78 -12.97
C THR A 294 -13.97 -31.35 -13.89
N ASN A 295 -13.94 -32.67 -14.09
CA ASN A 295 -14.92 -33.36 -14.93
C ASN A 295 -16.30 -33.49 -14.28
N LEU A 296 -16.56 -32.89 -13.10
CA LEU A 296 -17.84 -32.95 -12.40
C LEU A 296 -19.03 -32.62 -13.31
N LYS A 297 -18.91 -31.57 -14.14
CA LYS A 297 -20.01 -31.12 -15.02
C LYS A 297 -20.44 -32.16 -16.06
N PHE A 298 -19.61 -33.15 -16.38
CA PHE A 298 -19.94 -34.17 -17.38
C PHE A 298 -20.77 -35.31 -16.82
N PHE A 299 -20.72 -35.52 -15.51
CA PHE A 299 -21.34 -36.68 -14.88
C PHE A 299 -22.61 -36.35 -14.10
N VAL A 300 -22.85 -35.08 -13.81
CA VAL A 300 -24.03 -34.66 -13.08
C VAL A 300 -25.25 -34.67 -13.99
N GLU A 301 -26.26 -35.43 -13.56
CA GLU A 301 -27.57 -35.53 -14.21
C GLU A 301 -28.39 -34.23 -14.03
N ASP A 302 -28.37 -33.67 -12.81
CA ASP A 302 -29.08 -32.43 -12.48
C ASP A 302 -28.16 -31.19 -12.49
N ARG A 303 -28.25 -30.42 -13.58
CA ARG A 303 -27.46 -29.19 -13.78
C ARG A 303 -27.86 -28.06 -12.82
N GLU A 304 -29.07 -28.10 -12.25
CA GLU A 304 -29.59 -27.02 -11.41
C GLU A 304 -28.84 -26.95 -10.08
N ASP A 305 -28.66 -28.09 -9.40
CA ASP A 305 -27.90 -28.18 -8.13
C ASP A 305 -26.47 -27.63 -8.28
N LEU A 306 -25.78 -28.00 -9.36
CA LEU A 306 -24.44 -27.48 -9.65
C LEU A 306 -24.44 -25.96 -9.87
N SER A 307 -25.47 -25.43 -10.55
CA SER A 307 -25.59 -24.00 -10.82
C SER A 307 -25.86 -23.21 -9.53
N ILE A 308 -26.66 -23.75 -8.60
CA ILE A 308 -26.94 -23.16 -7.29
C ILE A 308 -25.64 -23.09 -6.48
N MET A 309 -24.85 -24.18 -6.47
CA MET A 309 -23.55 -24.19 -5.80
C MET A 309 -22.57 -23.19 -6.44
N GLN A 310 -22.55 -23.08 -7.77
CA GLN A 310 -21.70 -22.10 -8.44
C GLN A 310 -22.12 -20.65 -8.10
N ASN A 311 -23.43 -20.37 -8.03
CA ASN A 311 -23.97 -19.07 -7.63
C ASN A 311 -23.63 -18.70 -6.19
N ARG A 312 -23.56 -19.69 -5.29
CA ARG A 312 -23.17 -19.47 -3.89
C ARG A 312 -21.75 -18.90 -3.76
N ILE A 313 -20.80 -19.32 -4.61
CA ILE A 313 -19.43 -18.76 -4.60
C ILE A 313 -19.45 -17.25 -4.84
N PHE A 314 -20.24 -16.78 -5.82
CA PHE A 314 -20.39 -15.34 -6.08
C PHE A 314 -21.01 -14.59 -4.89
N GLY A 315 -21.98 -15.22 -4.22
CA GLY A 315 -22.60 -14.68 -3.00
C GLY A 315 -21.63 -14.58 -1.81
N MET A 316 -20.60 -15.42 -1.74
CA MET A 316 -19.60 -15.35 -0.65
C MET A 316 -18.67 -14.15 -0.83
N THR A 317 -18.31 -13.82 -2.07
CA THR A 317 -17.49 -12.64 -2.39
C THR A 317 -18.22 -11.33 -2.08
N SER A 318 -19.55 -11.30 -2.23
CA SER A 318 -20.34 -10.09 -1.98
C SER A 318 -20.32 -9.65 -0.51
N VAL A 319 -20.25 -10.60 0.43
CA VAL A 319 -20.14 -10.31 1.88
C VAL A 319 -18.89 -9.48 2.20
N ILE A 320 -17.78 -9.75 1.50
CA ILE A 320 -16.52 -9.01 1.68
C ILE A 320 -16.57 -7.69 0.89
N GLN A 321 -17.09 -7.71 -0.33
CA GLN A 321 -17.12 -6.54 -1.21
C GLN A 321 -18.04 -5.41 -0.70
N PHE A 322 -19.16 -5.76 -0.07
CA PHE A 322 -20.14 -4.80 0.45
C PHE A 322 -19.99 -4.57 1.95
N ALA A 323 -18.91 -5.05 2.56
CA ALA A 323 -18.56 -4.66 3.92
C ALA A 323 -18.18 -3.18 3.93
N ASP A 324 -19.00 -2.34 4.55
CA ASP A 324 -18.71 -0.91 4.76
C ASP A 324 -17.72 -0.74 5.92
N VAL A 325 -16.53 -1.34 5.78
CA VAL A 325 -15.49 -1.38 6.81
C VAL A 325 -14.14 -1.09 6.18
N ASP A 326 -13.43 -0.11 6.71
CA ASP A 326 -12.02 0.12 6.37
C ASP A 326 -11.15 -0.92 7.08
N ALA A 327 -10.93 -2.07 6.44
CA ALA A 327 -10.17 -3.18 7.01
C ALA A 327 -8.73 -2.78 7.41
N PHE A 328 -8.13 -1.82 6.70
CA PHE A 328 -6.77 -1.37 6.97
C PHE A 328 -6.68 -0.43 8.18
N ASN A 329 -7.80 0.01 8.74
CA ASN A 329 -7.81 0.79 9.98
C ASN A 329 -7.85 -0.16 11.19
N PRO A 330 -6.84 -0.11 12.09
CA PRO A 330 -6.78 -0.98 13.27
C PRO A 330 -8.01 -0.92 14.18
N ILE A 331 -8.75 0.19 14.19
CA ILE A 331 -9.97 0.36 14.99
C ILE A 331 -11.03 -0.68 14.62
N PHE A 332 -11.12 -1.05 13.33
CA PHE A 332 -12.12 -2.00 12.82
C PHE A 332 -11.61 -3.44 12.73
N LYS A 333 -10.49 -3.75 13.40
CA LYS A 333 -9.89 -5.09 13.36
C LYS A 333 -10.87 -6.19 13.79
N SER A 334 -11.63 -5.97 14.86
CA SER A 334 -12.62 -6.92 15.37
C SER A 334 -13.71 -7.25 14.35
N GLU A 335 -14.18 -6.23 13.64
CA GLU A 335 -15.21 -6.31 12.61
C GLU A 335 -14.68 -7.04 11.38
N TRP A 336 -13.47 -6.71 10.94
CA TRP A 336 -12.77 -7.41 9.87
C TRP A 336 -12.58 -8.89 10.18
N ASP A 337 -12.05 -9.22 11.36
CA ASP A 337 -11.85 -10.60 11.80
C ASP A 337 -13.18 -11.38 11.82
N ARG A 338 -14.29 -10.71 12.17
CA ARG A 338 -15.63 -11.30 12.14
C ARG A 338 -16.06 -11.62 10.70
N ILE A 339 -15.84 -10.70 9.76
CA ILE A 339 -16.15 -10.90 8.34
C ILE A 339 -15.36 -12.08 7.77
N ILE A 340 -14.05 -12.12 8.04
CA ILE A 340 -13.17 -13.21 7.60
C ILE A 340 -13.60 -14.56 8.19
N ARG A 341 -13.95 -14.61 9.49
CA ARG A 341 -14.49 -15.84 10.11
C ARG A 341 -15.80 -16.31 9.47
N ILE A 342 -16.71 -15.39 9.15
CA ILE A 342 -17.98 -15.72 8.48
C ILE A 342 -17.69 -16.31 7.10
N PHE A 343 -16.80 -15.68 6.32
CA PHE A 343 -16.39 -16.19 5.01
C PHE A 343 -15.84 -17.61 5.09
N PHE A 344 -14.86 -17.89 5.97
CA PHE A 344 -14.27 -19.23 6.07
C PHE A 344 -15.23 -20.29 6.60
N ARG A 345 -16.18 -19.90 7.47
CA ARG A 345 -17.27 -20.81 7.88
C ARG A 345 -18.16 -21.15 6.69
N ASP A 346 -18.46 -20.19 5.83
CA ASP A 346 -19.27 -20.41 4.65
C ASP A 346 -18.52 -21.26 3.61
N VAL A 347 -17.18 -21.11 3.50
CA VAL A 347 -16.30 -22.01 2.72
C VAL A 347 -16.38 -23.43 3.25
N GLN A 348 -16.21 -23.64 4.55
CA GLN A 348 -16.31 -24.97 5.16
C GLN A 348 -17.68 -25.61 4.88
N SER A 349 -18.76 -24.85 5.08
CA SER A 349 -20.12 -25.31 4.79
C SER A 349 -20.32 -25.65 3.31
N PHE A 350 -19.70 -24.90 2.40
CA PHE A 350 -19.72 -25.20 0.97
C PHE A 350 -18.96 -26.48 0.66
N GLU A 351 -17.75 -26.66 1.20
CA GLU A 351 -16.97 -27.88 1.01
C GLU A 351 -17.72 -29.12 1.51
N ASP A 352 -18.39 -29.04 2.65
CA ASP A 352 -19.13 -30.17 3.20
C ASP A 352 -20.35 -30.55 2.33
N GLN A 353 -21.03 -29.56 1.74
CA GLN A 353 -22.07 -29.81 0.75
C GLN A 353 -21.49 -30.45 -0.53
N MET A 354 -20.34 -29.98 -1.01
CA MET A 354 -19.66 -30.58 -2.15
C MET A 354 -19.25 -32.03 -1.86
N LYS A 355 -18.76 -32.35 -0.67
CA LYS A 355 -18.44 -33.73 -0.26
C LYS A 355 -19.68 -34.61 -0.29
N LEU A 356 -20.79 -34.16 0.28
CA LEU A 356 -22.05 -34.91 0.25
C LEU A 356 -22.53 -35.15 -1.18
N PHE A 357 -22.47 -34.11 -2.02
CA PHE A 357 -22.85 -34.19 -3.43
C PHE A 357 -21.99 -35.20 -4.19
N ILE A 358 -20.67 -35.09 -4.08
CA ILE A 358 -19.70 -35.99 -4.73
C ILE A 358 -19.85 -37.43 -4.20
N GLY A 359 -20.06 -37.60 -2.88
CA GLY A 359 -20.28 -38.90 -2.26
C GLY A 359 -21.52 -39.60 -2.81
N LYS A 360 -22.64 -38.87 -2.94
CA LYS A 360 -23.86 -39.40 -3.57
C LYS A 360 -23.60 -39.86 -5.00
N MET A 361 -22.90 -39.05 -5.80
CA MET A 361 -22.54 -39.39 -7.18
C MET A 361 -21.75 -40.71 -7.27
N PHE A 362 -20.78 -40.93 -6.38
CA PHE A 362 -20.00 -42.17 -6.34
C PHE A 362 -20.80 -43.40 -5.92
N GLN A 363 -21.88 -43.24 -5.14
CA GLN A 363 -22.68 -44.35 -4.64
C GLN A 363 -23.86 -44.72 -5.56
N THR A 364 -24.45 -43.75 -6.27
CA THR A 364 -25.72 -43.98 -6.98
C THR A 364 -25.65 -43.86 -8.49
N SER A 365 -24.79 -42.99 -9.03
CA SER A 365 -24.92 -42.54 -10.42
C SER A 365 -23.72 -42.90 -11.30
N LEU A 366 -22.54 -43.12 -10.72
CA LEU A 366 -21.32 -43.34 -11.47
C LEU A 366 -21.00 -44.84 -11.62
N THR A 367 -20.67 -45.25 -12.85
CA THR A 367 -19.93 -46.49 -13.05
C THR A 367 -18.49 -46.35 -12.56
N TRP A 368 -17.82 -47.45 -12.23
CA TRP A 368 -16.44 -47.42 -11.77
C TRP A 368 -15.50 -46.67 -12.73
N GLU A 369 -15.66 -46.88 -14.05
CA GLU A 369 -14.82 -46.21 -15.05
C GLU A 369 -15.02 -44.68 -15.05
N ASN A 370 -16.26 -44.23 -14.92
CA ASN A 370 -16.58 -42.80 -14.87
C ASN A 370 -16.12 -42.17 -13.56
N ALA A 371 -16.30 -42.88 -12.45
CA ALA A 371 -15.78 -42.48 -11.14
C ALA A 371 -14.25 -42.32 -11.14
N TYR A 372 -13.53 -43.25 -11.78
CA TYR A 372 -12.08 -43.19 -11.93
C TYR A 372 -11.63 -41.96 -12.75
N ILE A 373 -12.32 -41.67 -13.85
CA ILE A 373 -12.05 -40.47 -14.66
C ILE A 373 -12.28 -39.20 -13.85
N LEU A 374 -13.36 -39.15 -13.05
CA LEU A 374 -13.67 -38.02 -12.20
C LEU A 374 -12.59 -37.82 -11.12
N CYS A 375 -12.22 -38.85 -10.36
CA CYS A 375 -11.14 -38.79 -9.38
C CYS A 375 -9.84 -38.27 -9.97
N LYS A 376 -9.42 -38.83 -11.12
CA LYS A 376 -8.18 -38.41 -11.81
C LYS A 376 -8.25 -36.95 -12.30
N SER A 377 -9.44 -36.40 -12.51
CA SER A 377 -9.59 -34.99 -12.86
C SER A 377 -9.30 -34.05 -11.68
N PHE A 378 -9.56 -34.48 -10.43
CA PHE A 378 -9.21 -33.71 -9.24
C PHE A 378 -7.70 -33.60 -9.02
N ASP A 379 -6.92 -34.61 -9.41
CA ASP A 379 -5.45 -34.59 -9.29
C ASP A 379 -4.79 -33.49 -10.15
N LYS A 380 -5.49 -33.01 -11.20
CA LYS A 380 -4.96 -31.99 -12.12
C LYS A 380 -5.08 -30.56 -11.60
N PHE A 381 -5.87 -30.33 -10.55
CA PHE A 381 -6.18 -28.99 -10.07
C PHE A 381 -5.81 -28.82 -8.60
N SER A 382 -5.44 -27.60 -8.23
CA SER A 382 -5.26 -27.24 -6.81
C SER A 382 -6.64 -27.14 -6.15
N ILE A 383 -6.89 -27.99 -5.17
CA ILE A 383 -8.12 -28.06 -4.38
C ILE A 383 -7.75 -28.13 -2.90
N SER A 384 -8.68 -27.73 -2.04
CA SER A 384 -8.54 -27.82 -0.59
C SER A 384 -8.18 -29.24 -0.14
N SER A 385 -7.32 -29.32 0.88
CA SER A 385 -6.87 -30.58 1.49
C SER A 385 -8.05 -31.42 2.00
N SER A 386 -9.07 -30.77 2.54
CA SER A 386 -10.30 -31.36 3.06
C SER A 386 -11.09 -32.12 1.97
N ILE A 387 -11.21 -31.55 0.77
CA ILE A 387 -11.84 -32.23 -0.37
C ILE A 387 -10.93 -33.32 -0.92
N ARG A 388 -9.62 -33.06 -1.02
CA ARG A 388 -8.66 -34.06 -1.49
C ARG A 388 -8.71 -35.34 -0.65
N GLU A 389 -8.70 -35.20 0.67
CA GLU A 389 -8.81 -36.34 1.59
C GLU A 389 -10.15 -37.09 1.42
N PHE A 390 -11.24 -36.36 1.19
CA PHE A 390 -12.54 -36.96 0.90
C PHE A 390 -12.55 -37.75 -0.41
N ILE A 391 -11.94 -37.24 -1.48
CA ILE A 391 -11.80 -37.95 -2.75
C ILE A 391 -10.97 -39.22 -2.57
N LEU A 392 -9.90 -39.17 -1.76
CA LEU A 392 -9.09 -40.34 -1.42
C LEU A 392 -9.91 -41.40 -0.65
N LYS A 393 -10.73 -41.00 0.31
CA LYS A 393 -11.63 -41.92 1.04
C LYS A 393 -12.73 -42.51 0.14
N SER A 394 -13.28 -41.70 -0.75
CA SER A 394 -14.31 -42.12 -1.72
C SER A 394 -13.82 -43.20 -2.69
N ARG A 395 -12.51 -43.39 -2.83
CA ARG A 395 -11.93 -44.50 -3.62
C ARG A 395 -12.42 -45.87 -3.14
N ILE A 396 -12.67 -46.02 -1.84
CA ILE A 396 -13.23 -47.25 -1.27
C ILE A 396 -14.66 -47.47 -1.76
N ASP A 397 -15.48 -46.42 -1.81
CA ASP A 397 -16.86 -46.51 -2.28
C ASP A 397 -16.92 -46.83 -3.78
N MET A 398 -15.95 -46.33 -4.57
CA MET A 398 -15.80 -46.75 -5.96
C MET A 398 -15.52 -48.24 -6.09
N LEU A 399 -14.65 -48.81 -5.25
CA LEU A 399 -14.37 -50.25 -5.27
C LEU A 399 -15.61 -51.07 -4.88
N LYS A 400 -16.40 -50.62 -3.91
CA LYS A 400 -17.68 -51.27 -3.57
C LYS A 400 -18.65 -51.23 -4.76
N GLN A 401 -18.73 -50.10 -5.46
CA GLN A 401 -19.55 -49.96 -6.66
C GLN A 401 -19.09 -50.91 -7.77
N PHE A 402 -17.78 -51.09 -7.94
CA PHE A 402 -17.25 -52.07 -8.89
C PHE A 402 -17.60 -53.52 -8.54
N ILE A 403 -17.55 -53.88 -7.25
CA ILE A 403 -18.00 -55.22 -6.79
C ILE A 403 -19.46 -55.42 -7.15
N LYS A 404 -20.31 -54.42 -6.92
CA LYS A 404 -21.73 -54.46 -7.31
C LYS A 404 -21.90 -54.63 -8.83
N GLU A 405 -21.15 -53.89 -9.64
CA GLU A 405 -21.15 -54.02 -11.11
C GLU A 405 -20.71 -55.41 -11.58
N ILE A 406 -19.74 -56.04 -10.91
CA ILE A 406 -19.33 -57.43 -11.18
C ILE A 406 -20.50 -58.37 -10.89
N SER A 407 -21.11 -58.29 -9.71
CA SER A 407 -22.24 -59.16 -9.33
C SER A 407 -23.45 -58.97 -10.25
N GLU A 408 -23.74 -57.74 -10.69
CA GLU A 408 -24.79 -57.48 -11.69
C GLU A 408 -24.45 -58.09 -13.05
N THR A 409 -23.19 -58.00 -13.47
CA THR A 409 -22.72 -58.57 -14.75
C THR A 409 -22.73 -60.10 -14.70
N GLU A 410 -22.38 -60.70 -13.56
CA GLU A 410 -22.47 -62.14 -13.29
C GLU A 410 -23.92 -62.62 -13.32
N ASN A 411 -24.82 -61.95 -12.61
CA ASN A 411 -26.25 -62.26 -12.63
C ASN A 411 -26.84 -62.14 -14.05
N HIS A 412 -26.44 -61.12 -14.81
CA HIS A 412 -26.87 -60.95 -16.19
C HIS A 412 -26.39 -62.08 -17.11
N PHE A 413 -25.14 -62.53 -16.92
CA PHE A 413 -24.58 -63.68 -17.62
C PHE A 413 -25.35 -64.97 -17.31
N LEU A 414 -25.53 -65.29 -16.02
CA LEU A 414 -26.22 -66.52 -15.58
C LEU A 414 -27.68 -66.58 -16.06
N THR A 415 -28.37 -65.44 -16.07
CA THR A 415 -29.78 -65.38 -16.51
C THR A 415 -29.94 -65.65 -18.02
N HIS A 416 -28.97 -65.24 -18.84
CA HIS A 416 -29.02 -65.34 -20.30
C HIS A 416 -28.05 -66.39 -20.87
N GLU A 417 -27.50 -67.27 -20.03
CA GLU A 417 -26.54 -68.30 -20.43
C GLU A 417 -27.13 -69.24 -21.50
N ARG A 418 -28.41 -69.57 -21.36
CA ARG A 418 -29.13 -70.49 -22.28
C ARG A 418 -29.73 -69.80 -23.50
N ASP A 419 -29.95 -68.49 -23.45
CA ASP A 419 -30.47 -67.69 -24.56
C ASP A 419 -29.84 -66.29 -24.56
N PRO A 420 -28.63 -66.14 -25.13
CA PRO A 420 -27.91 -64.87 -25.12
C PRO A 420 -28.59 -63.83 -26.03
N PRO A 421 -28.47 -62.53 -25.72
CA PRO A 421 -29.07 -61.47 -26.50
C PRO A 421 -28.62 -61.52 -27.97
N LYS A 422 -29.58 -61.47 -28.90
CA LYS A 422 -29.31 -61.47 -30.34
C LYS A 422 -29.01 -60.06 -30.82
N LEU A 423 -27.87 -59.87 -31.46
CA LEU A 423 -27.54 -58.63 -32.18
C LEU A 423 -28.20 -58.67 -33.55
N GLU A 424 -28.82 -57.56 -33.96
CA GLU A 424 -29.43 -57.44 -35.28
C GLU A 424 -28.37 -57.66 -36.38
N ALA A 425 -28.74 -58.41 -37.43
CA ALA A 425 -27.91 -58.74 -38.59
C ALA A 425 -26.68 -59.67 -38.34
N ILE A 426 -26.58 -60.36 -37.20
CA ILE A 426 -25.44 -61.24 -36.88
C ILE A 426 -25.91 -62.68 -36.57
N PRO A 427 -25.23 -63.75 -37.07
CA PRO A 427 -25.56 -65.14 -36.71
C PRO A 427 -25.55 -65.39 -35.20
N GLN A 428 -26.47 -66.24 -34.72
CA GLN A 428 -26.69 -66.47 -33.27
C GLN A 428 -25.42 -66.90 -32.51
N ILE A 429 -24.60 -67.76 -33.12
CA ILE A 429 -23.33 -68.22 -32.52
C ILE A 429 -22.34 -67.04 -32.38
N THR A 430 -22.21 -66.21 -33.41
CA THR A 430 -21.33 -65.04 -33.41
C THR A 430 -21.81 -63.99 -32.41
N SER A 431 -23.13 -63.76 -32.34
CA SER A 431 -23.75 -62.85 -31.36
C SER A 431 -23.48 -63.29 -29.93
N ALA A 432 -23.57 -64.59 -29.63
CA ALA A 432 -23.25 -65.13 -28.31
C ALA A 432 -21.78 -64.90 -27.92
N ILE A 433 -20.83 -65.15 -28.85
CA ILE A 433 -19.40 -64.92 -28.61
C ILE A 433 -19.11 -63.43 -28.36
N LEU A 434 -19.69 -62.54 -29.17
CA LEU A 434 -19.50 -61.10 -29.02
C LEU A 434 -20.08 -60.57 -27.70
N TRP A 435 -21.23 -61.11 -27.26
CA TRP A 435 -21.83 -60.77 -25.98
C TRP A 435 -20.92 -61.19 -24.80
N VAL A 436 -20.41 -62.42 -24.80
CA VAL A 436 -19.48 -62.87 -23.74
C VAL A 436 -18.18 -62.04 -23.75
N GLN A 437 -17.62 -61.76 -24.93
CA GLN A 437 -16.46 -60.87 -25.05
C GLN A 437 -16.74 -59.45 -24.53
N HIS A 438 -17.95 -58.95 -24.73
CA HIS A 438 -18.36 -57.64 -24.21
C HIS A 438 -18.42 -57.64 -22.68
N LEU A 439 -19.05 -58.63 -22.05
CA LEU A 439 -19.09 -58.76 -20.58
C LEU A 439 -17.68 -58.91 -19.99
N LEU A 440 -16.82 -59.71 -20.63
CA LEU A 440 -15.42 -59.87 -20.21
C LEU A 440 -14.64 -58.56 -20.34
N LYS A 441 -14.82 -57.80 -21.43
CA LYS A 441 -14.21 -56.47 -21.60
C LYS A 441 -14.72 -55.46 -20.56
N LYS A 442 -16.02 -55.53 -20.21
CA LYS A 442 -16.65 -54.68 -19.19
C LYS A 442 -16.00 -54.87 -17.80
N ILE A 443 -15.54 -56.08 -17.47
CA ILE A 443 -14.88 -56.38 -16.19
C ILE A 443 -13.35 -56.19 -16.26
N SER A 444 -12.71 -56.72 -17.32
CA SER A 444 -11.24 -56.74 -17.44
C SER A 444 -10.60 -55.35 -17.56
N LYS A 445 -11.27 -54.40 -18.25
CA LYS A 445 -10.76 -53.04 -18.45
C LYS A 445 -10.75 -52.21 -17.15
N PRO A 446 -11.78 -52.25 -16.30
CA PRO A 446 -11.68 -51.75 -14.93
C PRO A 446 -10.61 -52.45 -14.09
N MET A 447 -10.53 -53.78 -14.17
CA MET A 447 -9.60 -54.57 -13.34
C MET A 447 -8.13 -54.21 -13.59
N SER A 448 -7.73 -53.98 -14.85
CA SER A 448 -6.37 -53.53 -15.16
C SER A 448 -6.06 -52.14 -14.59
N LYS A 449 -7.02 -51.22 -14.69
CA LYS A 449 -6.89 -49.86 -14.16
C LYS A 449 -6.90 -49.82 -12.62
N ILE A 450 -7.56 -50.78 -11.94
CA ILE A 450 -7.50 -50.92 -10.47
C ILE A 450 -6.08 -51.29 -10.02
N GLY A 451 -5.39 -52.16 -10.77
CA GLY A 451 -3.98 -52.48 -10.50
C GLY A 451 -3.08 -51.23 -10.51
N ASP A 452 -3.25 -50.36 -11.50
CA ASP A 452 -2.55 -49.07 -11.59
C ASP A 452 -2.98 -48.06 -10.50
N PHE A 453 -4.23 -48.16 -10.05
CA PHE A 453 -4.80 -47.28 -9.03
C PHE A 453 -4.32 -47.62 -7.61
N LEU A 454 -4.14 -48.92 -7.30
CA LEU A 454 -3.64 -49.40 -6.02
C LEU A 454 -2.13 -49.18 -5.86
N THR A 455 -1.35 -49.35 -6.94
CA THR A 455 0.12 -49.14 -6.93
C THR A 455 0.54 -47.67 -6.79
N LYS A 456 -0.34 -46.72 -7.16
CA LYS A 456 -0.12 -45.29 -6.90
C LYS A 456 -0.49 -44.88 -5.47
N ALA A 457 -1.56 -45.44 -4.92
CA ALA A 457 -2.00 -45.14 -3.55
C ALA A 457 -0.96 -45.52 -2.49
N THR A 458 -0.14 -46.55 -2.74
CA THR A 458 0.95 -46.94 -1.83
C THR A 458 2.16 -46.00 -1.84
N LYS A 459 2.33 -45.17 -2.89
CA LYS A 459 3.41 -44.17 -2.97
C LYS A 459 3.06 -42.81 -2.38
N ASP A 460 1.78 -42.50 -2.22
CA ASP A 460 1.31 -41.23 -1.66
C ASP A 460 1.12 -41.29 -0.13
N ILE A 461 1.38 -42.45 0.49
CA ILE A 461 1.25 -42.71 1.95
C ILE A 461 2.63 -42.83 2.64
N GLU A 462 3.72 -42.97 1.88
CA GLU A 462 5.11 -42.80 2.33
C GLU A 462 5.56 -41.35 2.10
#